data_AF-A0A932KCY5-F1
#
_entry.id   AF-A0A932KCY5-F1
#
_cell.length_a   1.000
_cell.length_b   1.000
_cell.length_c   1.000
_cell.angle_alpha   90.00
_cell.angle_beta   90.00
_cell.angle_gamma   90.00
#
_symmetry.space_group_name_H-M   'P 1'
#
loop_
_entity.id
_entity.type
_entity.pdbx_description
1 polymer ?
#
loop_
_entity_poly.entity_id
_entity_poly.type
_entity_poly.pdbx_seq_one_letter_code
_entity_poly.pdbx_strand_id
1 'polypeptide(L)'
;MPYHTLEPISKRLTIVGGLTVVAIMAFGLAQSVYRNIIFEQTLKDMEEQNQKISDSITVGYRNLEYYRSDQYKDKHAKENLGLVNPGERVLLINKTPSKPFLSPPDPALTRETQEATYQETLRQMPIIEHWKLFLFHREKIEELRRSL
;
A
#
# COMPACT_ATOMS: atom_id res chain seq x y z
N MET A 1 53.18 19.88 -49.76
CA MET A 1 51.78 19.84 -50.23
C MET A 1 51.09 18.67 -49.53
N PRO A 2 50.11 18.90 -48.64
CA PRO A 2 49.49 17.80 -47.91
C PRO A 2 48.32 17.24 -48.72
N TYR A 3 48.36 15.93 -49.00
CA TYR A 3 47.26 15.20 -49.60
C TYR A 3 46.18 14.98 -48.54
N HIS A 4 45.11 15.77 -48.57
CA HIS A 4 43.88 15.41 -47.87
C HIS A 4 43.25 14.24 -48.61
N THR A 5 43.45 13.03 -48.09
CA THR A 5 42.68 11.85 -48.46
C THR A 5 41.24 12.06 -48.00
N LEU A 6 40.47 12.76 -48.82
CA LEU A 6 39.02 12.85 -48.74
C LEU A 6 38.51 11.41 -48.88
N GLU A 7 38.13 10.79 -47.77
CA GLU A 7 37.35 9.55 -47.84
C GLU A 7 36.21 9.76 -48.83
N PRO A 8 35.99 8.83 -49.77
CA PRO A 8 35.00 9.04 -50.81
C PRO A 8 33.65 9.21 -50.11
N ILE A 9 32.97 10.32 -50.41
CA ILE A 9 31.67 10.73 -49.83
C ILE A 9 30.66 9.57 -49.82
N SER A 10 30.79 8.64 -50.78
CA SER A 10 30.03 7.40 -50.85
C SER A 10 30.13 6.51 -49.60
N LYS A 11 31.33 6.34 -49.01
CA LYS A 11 31.50 5.51 -47.79
C LYS A 11 30.75 6.09 -46.60
N ARG A 12 30.80 7.42 -46.43
CA ARG A 12 30.07 8.13 -45.36
C ARG A 12 28.57 8.01 -45.56
N LEU A 13 28.09 8.13 -46.80
CA LEU A 13 26.68 7.98 -47.13
C LEU A 13 26.15 6.57 -46.81
N THR A 14 26.91 5.53 -47.15
CA THR A 14 26.53 4.14 -46.85
C THR A 14 26.53 3.86 -45.34
N ILE A 15 27.50 4.38 -44.58
CA ILE A 15 27.54 4.23 -43.11
C ILE A 15 26.34 4.93 -42.47
N VAL A 16 26.05 6.18 -42.88
CA VAL A 16 24.89 6.93 -42.35
C VAL A 16 23.59 6.22 -42.72
N GLY A 17 23.43 5.79 -43.97
CA GLY A 17 22.25 5.06 -44.43
C GLY A 17 22.04 3.74 -43.67
N GLY A 18 23.10 2.96 -43.46
CA GLY A 18 23.04 1.74 -42.66
C GLY A 18 22.65 2.01 -41.21
N LEU A 19 23.22 3.04 -40.59
CA LEU A 19 22.91 3.42 -39.21
C LEU A 19 21.45 3.90 -39.07
N THR A 20 20.92 4.62 -40.06
CA THR A 20 19.49 5.01 -40.08
C THR A 20 18.57 3.80 -40.12
N VAL A 21 18.85 2.80 -40.96
CA VAL A 21 18.04 1.58 -41.06
C VAL A 21 18.05 0.81 -39.73
N VAL A 22 19.24 0.65 -39.13
CA VAL A 22 19.37 -0.02 -37.82
C VAL A 22 18.62 0.75 -36.74
N ALA A 23 18.69 2.09 -36.72
CA ALA A 23 17.96 2.91 -35.77
C ALA A 23 16.43 2.76 -35.91
N ILE A 24 15.91 2.73 -37.15
CA ILE A 24 14.47 2.51 -37.41
C ILE A 24 14.04 1.12 -36.94
N MET A 25 14.84 0.08 -37.20
CA MET A 25 14.53 -1.28 -36.74
C MET A 25 14.55 -1.37 -35.21
N ALA A 26 15.56 -0.80 -34.56
CA ALA A 26 15.65 -0.77 -33.10
C ALA A 26 14.47 -0.02 -32.48
N PHE A 27 14.07 1.11 -33.07
CA PHE A 27 12.91 1.87 -32.63
C PHE A 27 11.60 1.08 -32.80
N GLY A 28 11.42 0.38 -33.93
CA GLY A 28 10.26 -0.49 -34.14
C GLY A 28 10.17 -1.62 -33.12
N LEU A 29 11.29 -2.25 -32.78
CA LEU A 29 11.35 -3.28 -31.74
C LEU A 29 11.03 -2.72 -30.36
N ALA A 30 11.61 -1.58 -30.00
CA ALA A 30 11.34 -0.91 -28.73
C ALA A 30 9.85 -0.57 -28.58
N GLN A 31 9.24 -0.04 -29.64
CA GLN A 31 7.81 0.28 -29.66
C GLN A 31 6.93 -0.97 -29.53
N SER A 32 7.33 -2.08 -30.17
CA SER A 32 6.62 -3.36 -30.05
C SER A 32 6.62 -3.88 -28.61
N VAL A 33 7.79 -3.87 -27.96
CA VAL A 33 7.93 -4.30 -26.55
C VAL A 33 7.13 -3.40 -25.63
N TYR A 34 7.18 -2.08 -25.83
CA TYR A 34 6.43 -1.13 -25.03
C TYR A 34 4.91 -1.37 -25.11
N ARG A 35 4.38 -1.58 -26.32
CA ARG A 35 2.95 -1.92 -26.51
C ARG A 35 2.58 -3.24 -25.84
N ASN A 36 3.45 -4.25 -25.91
CA ASN A 36 3.21 -5.53 -25.26
C ASN A 36 3.10 -5.39 -23.74
N ILE A 37 4.01 -4.65 -23.10
CA ILE A 37 4.00 -4.45 -21.65
C ILE A 37 2.71 -3.74 -21.22
N ILE A 38 2.30 -2.67 -21.92
CA ILE A 38 1.05 -1.96 -21.60
C ILE A 38 -0.16 -2.87 -21.78
N PHE A 39 -0.15 -3.69 -22.83
CA PHE A 39 -1.25 -4.61 -23.10
C PHE A 39 -1.38 -5.67 -22.00
N GLU A 40 -0.27 -6.27 -21.56
CA GLU A 40 -0.24 -7.21 -20.44
C GLU A 40 -0.72 -6.57 -19.14
N GLN A 41 -0.30 -5.35 -18.84
CA GLN A 41 -0.78 -4.59 -17.67
C GLN A 41 -2.30 -4.37 -17.76
N THR A 42 -2.78 -3.94 -18.92
CA THR A 42 -4.22 -3.70 -19.13
C THR A 42 -5.03 -4.99 -18.95
N LEU A 43 -4.55 -6.12 -19.48
CA LEU A 43 -5.19 -7.42 -19.30
C LEU A 43 -5.25 -7.81 -17.82
N LYS A 44 -4.14 -7.64 -17.09
CA LYS A 44 -4.08 -7.94 -15.66
C LYS A 44 -5.06 -7.07 -14.86
N ASP A 45 -5.13 -5.77 -15.17
CA ASP A 45 -6.07 -4.85 -14.52
C ASP A 45 -7.53 -5.23 -14.79
N MET A 46 -7.84 -5.67 -16.01
CA MET A 46 -9.19 -6.15 -16.37
C MET A 46 -9.54 -7.46 -15.65
N GLU A 47 -8.59 -8.38 -15.53
CA GLU A 47 -8.76 -9.63 -14.81
C GLU A 47 -9.01 -9.38 -13.31
N GLU A 48 -8.21 -8.50 -12.69
CA GLU A 48 -8.40 -8.12 -11.29
C GLU A 48 -9.75 -7.45 -11.05
N GLN A 49 -10.19 -6.57 -11.97
CA GLN A 49 -11.51 -5.95 -11.90
C GLN A 49 -12.64 -6.98 -12.01
N ASN A 50 -12.54 -7.93 -12.95
CA ASN A 50 -13.54 -9.00 -13.08
C ASN A 50 -13.60 -9.88 -11.82
N GLN A 51 -12.45 -10.21 -11.24
CA GLN A 51 -12.42 -10.99 -10.00
C GLN A 51 -13.09 -10.22 -8.85
N LYS A 52 -12.76 -8.94 -8.67
CA LYS A 52 -13.41 -8.07 -7.66
C LYS A 52 -14.91 -7.99 -7.85
N ILE A 53 -15.38 -7.88 -9.10
CA ILE A 53 -16.81 -7.87 -9.40
C ILE A 53 -17.45 -9.20 -9.01
N SER A 54 -16.85 -10.33 -9.40
CA SER A 54 -17.35 -11.67 -9.05
C SER A 54 -17.44 -11.89 -7.53
N ASP A 55 -16.39 -11.49 -6.80
CA ASP A 55 -16.35 -11.57 -5.33
C ASP A 55 -17.43 -10.68 -4.71
N SER A 56 -17.61 -9.46 -5.23
CA SER A 56 -18.64 -8.53 -4.74
C SER A 56 -20.05 -9.05 -4.96
N ILE A 57 -20.30 -9.75 -6.07
CA ILE A 57 -21.57 -10.40 -6.37
C ILE A 57 -21.84 -11.51 -5.35
N THR A 58 -20.85 -12.35 -5.08
CA THR A 58 -20.97 -13.47 -4.12
C THR A 58 -21.23 -12.98 -2.70
N VAL A 59 -20.49 -11.95 -2.26
CA VAL A 59 -20.71 -11.30 -0.96
C VAL A 59 -22.10 -10.65 -0.91
N GLY A 60 -22.51 -9.97 -1.99
CA GLY A 60 -23.83 -9.36 -2.10
C GLY A 60 -24.97 -10.37 -1.95
N TYR A 61 -24.88 -11.52 -2.63
CA TYR A 61 -25.86 -12.60 -2.50
C TYR A 61 -25.91 -13.16 -1.07
N ARG A 62 -24.75 -13.42 -0.44
CA ARG A 62 -24.70 -13.90 0.94
C ARG A 62 -25.32 -12.91 1.93
N ASN A 63 -25.04 -11.62 1.76
CA ASN A 63 -25.61 -10.57 2.61
C ASN A 63 -27.13 -10.49 2.43
N LEU A 64 -27.61 -10.58 1.19
CA LEU A 64 -29.03 -10.56 0.90
C LEU A 64 -29.76 -11.78 1.49
N GLU A 65 -29.15 -12.95 1.44
CA GLU A 65 -29.63 -14.16 2.11
C GLU A 65 -29.68 -13.96 3.64
N TYR A 66 -28.61 -13.42 4.23
CA TYR A 66 -28.56 -13.11 5.66
C TYR A 66 -29.67 -12.15 6.08
N TYR A 67 -29.89 -11.05 5.36
CA TYR A 67 -30.94 -10.09 5.69
C TYR A 67 -32.36 -10.61 5.48
N ARG A 68 -32.54 -11.59 4.57
CA ARG A 68 -33.82 -12.27 4.37
C ARG A 68 -34.08 -13.35 5.41
N SER A 69 -33.04 -13.85 6.07
CA SER A 69 -33.15 -14.90 7.09
C SER A 69 -34.06 -14.47 8.23
N ASP A 70 -34.80 -15.43 8.79
CA ASP A 70 -35.67 -15.17 9.93
C ASP A 70 -34.88 -14.85 11.20
N GLN A 71 -33.63 -15.32 11.28
CA GLN A 71 -32.68 -14.99 12.35
C GLN A 71 -32.36 -13.49 12.37
N TYR A 72 -32.10 -12.89 11.21
CA TYR A 72 -31.85 -11.45 11.13
C TYR A 72 -33.09 -10.63 11.50
N LYS A 73 -34.28 -11.05 11.05
CA LYS A 73 -35.55 -10.40 11.41
C LYS A 73 -35.81 -10.46 12.92
N ASP A 74 -35.59 -11.61 13.55
CA ASP A 74 -35.75 -11.79 15.00
C ASP A 74 -34.75 -10.93 15.78
N LYS A 75 -33.47 -10.96 15.39
CA LYS A 75 -32.43 -10.10 15.99
C LYS A 75 -32.79 -8.62 15.86
N HIS A 76 -33.15 -8.18 14.67
CA HIS A 76 -33.50 -6.78 14.40
C HIS A 76 -34.75 -6.34 15.19
N ALA A 77 -35.76 -7.21 15.33
CA ALA A 77 -36.95 -6.93 16.13
C ALA A 77 -36.62 -6.81 17.63
N LYS A 78 -35.76 -7.68 18.15
CA LYS A 78 -35.33 -7.65 19.55
C LYS A 78 -34.48 -6.42 19.87
N GLU A 79 -33.54 -6.07 19.00
CA GLU A 79 -32.62 -4.94 19.21
C GLU A 79 -33.30 -3.59 19.03
N ASN A 80 -34.10 -3.40 17.96
CA ASN A 80 -34.66 -2.08 17.63
C ASN A 80 -36.06 -1.84 18.19
N LEU A 81 -36.88 -2.88 18.33
CA LEU A 81 -38.28 -2.74 18.77
C LEU A 81 -38.49 -3.21 20.21
N GLY A 82 -37.46 -3.77 20.87
CA GLY A 82 -37.58 -4.34 22.21
C GLY A 82 -38.58 -5.49 22.30
N LEU A 83 -38.92 -6.11 21.16
CA LEU A 83 -39.87 -7.23 21.06
C LEU A 83 -39.15 -8.52 21.46
N VAL A 84 -39.02 -8.70 22.76
CA VAL A 84 -38.41 -9.89 23.36
C VAL A 84 -39.49 -10.97 23.51
N ASN A 85 -39.16 -12.22 23.17
CA ASN A 85 -40.11 -13.32 23.30
C ASN A 85 -40.43 -13.59 24.79
N PRO A 86 -41.65 -14.06 25.11
CA PRO A 86 -42.04 -14.35 26.49
C PRO A 86 -41.10 -15.40 27.11
N GLY A 87 -40.37 -15.01 28.16
CA GLY A 87 -39.41 -15.87 28.89
C GLY A 87 -37.93 -15.50 28.70
N GLU A 88 -37.60 -14.58 27.80
CA GLU A 88 -36.22 -14.13 27.53
C GLU A 88 -35.89 -12.85 28.34
N ARG A 89 -34.66 -12.75 28.89
CA ARG A 89 -34.21 -11.64 29.76
C ARG A 89 -33.15 -10.80 29.04
N VAL A 90 -33.32 -9.48 29.00
CA VAL A 90 -32.35 -8.53 28.41
C VAL A 90 -31.39 -8.03 29.49
N LEU A 91 -30.09 -8.08 29.23
CA LEU A 91 -29.05 -7.63 30.15
C LEU A 91 -28.37 -6.36 29.61
N LEU A 92 -28.59 -5.23 30.29
CA LEU A 92 -28.01 -3.93 29.94
C LEU A 92 -26.69 -3.74 30.68
N ILE A 93 -25.56 -3.74 29.96
CA ILE A 93 -24.23 -3.53 30.54
C ILE A 93 -23.87 -2.05 30.41
N ASN A 94 -24.03 -1.29 31.49
CA ASN A 94 -23.51 0.08 31.56
C ASN A 94 -22.01 0.01 31.85
N LYS A 95 -21.18 0.32 30.85
CA LYS A 95 -19.73 0.51 31.04
C LYS A 95 -19.50 1.79 31.86
N THR A 96 -19.46 1.66 33.18
CA THR A 96 -18.84 2.67 34.02
C THR A 96 -17.33 2.63 33.72
N PRO A 97 -16.70 3.73 33.28
CA PRO A 97 -15.27 3.72 33.03
C PRO A 97 -14.54 3.56 34.36
N SER A 98 -14.03 2.35 34.61
CA SER A 98 -13.12 2.08 35.71
C SER A 98 -11.89 2.96 35.53
N LYS A 99 -11.70 3.93 36.44
CA LYS A 99 -10.49 4.76 36.52
C LYS A 99 -9.27 3.83 36.68
N PRO A 100 -8.27 3.86 35.79
CA PRO A 100 -7.04 3.12 36.00
C PRO A 100 -6.29 3.73 37.20
N PHE A 101 -5.98 2.88 38.18
CA PHE A 101 -5.09 3.19 39.29
C PHE A 101 -3.68 3.47 38.73
N LEU A 102 -3.25 4.73 38.79
CA LEU A 102 -1.87 5.13 38.49
C LEU A 102 -1.00 4.81 39.73
N SER A 103 -0.21 3.74 39.65
CA SER A 103 0.95 3.57 40.52
C SER A 103 2.10 4.44 40.00
N PRO A 104 2.96 5.01 40.86
CA PRO A 104 4.09 5.82 40.42
C PRO A 104 5.04 4.96 39.55
N PRO A 105 5.56 5.52 38.43
CA PRO A 105 6.30 4.75 37.44
C PRO A 105 7.67 4.31 37.97
N ASP A 106 7.95 3.01 37.86
CA ASP A 106 9.27 2.43 38.06
C ASP A 106 10.24 2.96 36.98
N PRO A 107 11.40 3.54 37.34
CA PRO A 107 12.31 4.18 36.38
C PRO A 107 12.91 3.19 35.37
N ALA A 108 12.89 1.89 35.66
CA ALA A 108 13.30 0.84 34.74
C ALA A 108 12.24 0.58 33.66
N LEU A 109 10.96 0.55 34.03
CA LEU A 109 9.85 0.40 33.07
C LEU A 109 9.76 1.61 32.13
N THR A 110 10.03 2.82 32.64
CA THR A 110 10.01 4.03 31.81
C THR A 110 11.01 3.91 30.66
N ARG A 111 12.26 3.49 30.91
CA ARG A 111 13.27 3.33 29.85
C ARG A 111 12.89 2.29 28.80
N GLU A 112 12.32 1.17 29.22
CA GLU A 112 11.88 0.11 28.30
C GLU A 112 10.71 0.58 27.43
N THR A 113 9.76 1.33 27.99
CA THR A 113 8.66 1.93 27.21
C THR A 113 9.12 3.01 26.23
N GLN A 114 10.15 3.78 26.61
CA GLN A 114 10.75 4.80 25.77
C GLN A 114 11.49 4.19 24.57
N GLU A 115 12.26 3.12 24.80
CA GLU A 115 12.95 2.38 23.75
C GLU A 115 11.98 1.68 22.79
N ALA A 116 10.87 1.13 23.30
CA ALA A 116 9.83 0.52 22.47
C ALA A 116 9.12 1.56 21.58
N THR A 117 8.76 2.72 22.15
CA THR A 117 8.10 3.82 21.41
C THR A 117 9.03 4.40 20.34
N TYR A 118 10.32 4.51 20.64
CA TYR A 118 11.34 4.90 19.69
C TYR A 118 11.44 3.92 18.51
N GLN A 119 11.47 2.62 18.78
CA GLN A 119 11.55 1.60 17.73
C GLN A 119 10.29 1.52 16.85
N GLU A 120 9.11 1.72 17.42
CA GLU A 120 7.86 1.79 16.66
C GLU A 120 7.83 3.01 15.75
N THR A 121 8.28 4.17 16.25
CA THR A 121 8.37 5.41 15.47
C THR A 121 9.33 5.25 14.29
N LEU A 122 10.48 4.58 14.50
CA LEU A 122 11.40 4.25 13.40
C LEU A 122 10.74 3.34 12.37
N ARG A 123 10.01 2.29 12.78
CA ARG A 123 9.37 1.37 11.82
C ARG A 123 8.34 2.05 10.90
N GLN A 124 7.70 3.12 11.35
CA GLN A 124 6.69 3.85 10.57
C GLN A 124 7.29 4.88 9.60
N MET A 125 8.56 5.25 9.77
CA MET A 125 9.22 6.27 8.96
C MET A 125 9.75 5.67 7.63
N PRO A 126 9.63 6.37 6.49
CA PRO A 126 10.19 5.89 5.23
C PRO A 126 11.72 5.77 5.29
N ILE A 127 12.27 4.81 4.56
CA ILE A 127 13.71 4.47 4.60
C ILE A 127 14.61 5.67 4.25
N ILE A 128 14.16 6.55 3.34
CA ILE A 128 14.94 7.74 2.96
C ILE A 128 15.11 8.74 4.11
N GLU A 129 14.11 8.84 4.99
CA GLU A 129 14.16 9.74 6.14
C GLU A 129 15.11 9.21 7.22
N HIS A 130 15.21 7.88 7.38
CA HIS A 130 16.21 7.26 8.27
C HIS A 130 17.63 7.64 7.88
N TRP A 131 17.97 7.50 6.59
CA TRP A 131 19.31 7.85 6.10
C TRP A 131 19.59 9.34 6.23
N LYS A 132 18.59 10.20 6.00
CA LYS A 132 18.72 11.65 6.18
C LYS A 132 18.96 12.03 7.64
N LEU A 133 18.26 11.38 8.58
CA LEU A 133 18.46 11.57 10.02
C LEU A 133 19.86 11.09 10.44
N PHE A 134 20.24 9.88 10.01
CA PHE A 134 21.52 9.27 10.36
C PHE A 134 22.73 10.07 9.85
N LEU A 135 22.68 10.54 8.60
CA LEU A 135 23.82 11.21 7.97
C LEU A 135 23.93 12.70 8.29
N PHE A 136 22.80 13.40 8.49
CA PHE A 136 22.81 14.87 8.58
C PHE A 136 22.30 15.43 9.91
N HIS A 137 21.63 14.63 10.76
CA HIS A 137 20.95 15.12 11.96
C HIS A 137 21.19 14.23 13.18
N ARG A 138 22.46 13.89 13.45
CA ARG A 138 22.86 13.03 14.58
C ARG A 138 22.41 13.60 15.94
N GLU A 139 22.36 14.92 16.08
CA GLU A 139 21.87 15.59 17.30
C GLU A 139 20.37 15.38 17.53
N LYS A 140 19.56 15.36 16.47
CA LYS A 140 18.11 15.08 16.56
C LYS A 140 17.82 13.64 16.95
N ILE A 141 18.73 12.70 16.66
CA ILE A 141 18.61 11.30 17.10
C ILE A 141 18.77 11.20 18.61
N GLU A 142 19.72 11.93 19.20
CA GLU A 142 19.88 11.98 20.64
C GLU A 142 18.73 12.73 21.33
N GLU A 143 18.20 13.77 20.69
CA GLU A 143 17.03 14.49 21.17
C GLU A 143 15.79 13.60 21.18
N LEU A 144 15.50 12.89 20.08
CA LEU A 144 14.39 11.93 20.00
C LEU A 144 14.50 10.79 21.01
N ARG A 145 15.73 10.33 21.30
CA ARG A 145 15.98 9.31 22.33
C ARG A 145 15.78 9.84 23.75
N ARG A 146 15.92 11.14 23.97
CA ARG A 146 15.77 11.78 25.30
C ARG A 146 14.39 12.41 25.51
N SER A 147 13.67 12.75 24.45
CA SER A 147 12.38 13.46 24.50
C SER A 147 11.17 12.54 24.61
N LEU A 148 11.36 11.24 24.40
CA LEU A 148 10.34 10.21 24.52
C LEU A 148 10.66 9.36 25.74
#